data_AF-I4W1G5-F1
#
_entry.id   AF-I4W1G5-F1
#
_cell.length_a   1.000
_cell.length_b   1.000
_cell.length_c   1.000
_cell.angle_alpha   90.00
_cell.angle_beta   90.00
_cell.angle_gamma   90.00
#
_symmetry.space_group_name_H-M   'P 1'
#
loop_
_entity.id
_entity.type
_entity.pdbx_description
1 polymer ?
#
loop_
_entity_poly.entity_id
_entity_poly.type
_entity_poly.pdbx_seq_one_letter_code
_entity_poly.pdbx_strand_id
1 'polypeptide(L)'
;MPLLCIGHSHLACVTRAAVTAGVPLRAFNFWDLPGAIVNDGGQPRFAEDIREALIGHAGPVFSFVGGGAHVVLGMLVHPRRFDFVLPDEPDLALDPAAEVLPATAVRRILQSMTDEYLTLMGEVRRLASGAMFHIEPPPPSADALRMHADVPWVMFPDRCREISPAALRYKLWRLHSQILRAWCSGNGVTFVEAPAGTSDADGFMLDGYYGDGAHANDAYGELVLAQMRQRA
;
A
#
# COMPACT_ATOMS: atom_id res chain seq x y z
N MET A 1 -2.47 11.92 -23.03
CA MET A 1 -1.82 10.59 -23.00
C MET A 1 -2.52 9.75 -21.94
N PRO A 2 -2.63 8.42 -22.09
CA PRO A 2 -3.21 7.58 -21.04
C PRO A 2 -2.35 7.64 -19.78
N LEU A 3 -2.96 7.51 -18.60
CA LEU A 3 -2.21 7.33 -17.35
C LEU A 3 -1.59 5.92 -17.35
N LEU A 4 -0.36 5.76 -16.86
CA LEU A 4 0.24 4.44 -16.65
C LEU A 4 0.33 4.16 -15.16
N CYS A 5 -0.26 3.04 -14.73
CA CYS A 5 -0.24 2.59 -13.36
C CYS A 5 0.42 1.21 -13.25
N ILE A 6 1.14 0.98 -12.17
CA ILE A 6 1.88 -0.26 -11.94
C ILE A 6 1.88 -0.61 -10.46
N GLY A 7 1.57 -1.86 -10.10
CA GLY A 7 1.58 -2.29 -8.71
C GLY A 7 0.75 -3.53 -8.42
N HIS A 8 0.24 -3.61 -7.19
CA HIS A 8 -0.48 -4.78 -6.66
C HIS A 8 -1.97 -4.46 -6.50
N SER A 9 -2.60 -5.03 -5.47
CA SER A 9 -4.05 -5.08 -5.30
C SER A 9 -4.73 -3.73 -5.10
N HIS A 10 -4.05 -2.74 -4.49
CA HIS A 10 -4.62 -1.38 -4.33
C HIS A 10 -4.84 -0.65 -5.67
N LEU A 11 -4.22 -1.10 -6.77
CA LEU A 11 -4.48 -0.58 -8.12
C LEU A 11 -5.88 -0.97 -8.64
N ALA A 12 -6.49 -2.02 -8.10
CA ALA A 12 -7.73 -2.58 -8.63
C ALA A 12 -8.91 -1.59 -8.54
N CYS A 13 -9.08 -0.89 -7.41
CA CYS A 13 -10.18 0.07 -7.26
C CYS A 13 -10.03 1.29 -8.19
N VAL A 14 -8.80 1.76 -8.41
CA VAL A 14 -8.51 2.87 -9.34
C VAL A 14 -8.76 2.44 -10.78
N THR A 15 -8.41 1.20 -11.14
CA THR A 15 -8.65 0.66 -12.48
C THR A 15 -10.14 0.56 -12.76
N ARG A 16 -10.94 0.05 -11.80
CA ARG A 16 -12.40 0.01 -11.91
C ARG A 16 -12.99 1.42 -12.03
N ALA A 17 -12.55 2.36 -11.20
CA ALA A 17 -12.98 3.76 -11.27
C ALA A 17 -12.67 4.39 -12.64
N ALA A 18 -11.50 4.11 -13.21
CA ALA A 18 -11.12 4.63 -14.53
C ALA A 18 -11.99 4.08 -15.66
N VAL A 19 -12.31 2.78 -15.60
CA VAL A 19 -13.25 2.15 -16.55
C VAL A 19 -14.63 2.80 -16.45
N THR A 20 -15.18 2.94 -15.24
CA THR A 20 -16.49 3.58 -15.01
C THR A 20 -16.51 5.02 -15.51
N ALA A 21 -15.44 5.78 -15.30
CA ALA A 21 -15.33 7.18 -15.72
C ALA A 21 -14.93 7.37 -17.21
N GLY A 22 -14.68 6.29 -17.96
CA GLY A 22 -14.18 6.38 -19.33
C GLY A 22 -12.81 7.04 -19.47
N VAL A 23 -11.97 6.97 -18.42
CA VAL A 23 -10.63 7.57 -18.40
C VAL A 23 -9.61 6.57 -18.96
N PRO A 24 -8.87 6.91 -20.03
CA PRO A 24 -7.83 6.02 -20.56
C PRO A 24 -6.70 5.80 -19.54
N LEU A 25 -6.59 4.57 -19.05
CA LEU A 25 -5.61 4.15 -18.06
C LEU A 25 -5.03 2.79 -18.47
N ARG A 26 -3.70 2.69 -18.53
CA ARG A 26 -2.97 1.43 -18.70
C ARG A 26 -2.52 0.96 -17.31
N ALA A 27 -2.98 -0.21 -16.88
CA ALA A 27 -2.67 -0.78 -15.58
C ALA A 27 -1.85 -2.06 -15.72
N PHE A 28 -0.76 -2.16 -14.95
CA PHE A 28 -0.03 -3.39 -14.71
C PHE A 28 -0.27 -3.82 -13.26
N ASN A 29 -1.31 -4.64 -13.04
CA ASN A 29 -1.60 -5.24 -11.74
C ASN A 29 -0.95 -6.62 -11.66
N PHE A 30 0.02 -6.80 -10.76
CA PHE A 30 0.81 -8.03 -10.69
C PHE A 30 0.03 -9.24 -10.20
N TRP A 31 -1.13 -9.04 -9.57
CA TRP A 31 -2.04 -10.15 -9.24
C TRP A 31 -2.75 -10.72 -10.46
N ASP A 32 -2.92 -9.91 -11.51
CA ASP A 32 -3.59 -10.30 -12.75
C ASP A 32 -2.58 -10.73 -13.84
N LEU A 33 -1.29 -10.58 -13.57
CA LEU A 33 -0.19 -10.79 -14.52
C LEU A 33 0.86 -11.76 -13.94
N PRO A 34 0.59 -13.07 -13.95
CA PRO A 34 1.58 -14.05 -13.54
C PRO A 34 2.85 -13.91 -14.40
N GLY A 35 4.01 -13.80 -13.75
CA GLY A 35 5.29 -13.57 -14.41
C GLY A 35 5.65 -12.11 -14.67
N ALA A 36 4.82 -11.14 -14.25
CA ALA A 36 5.15 -9.71 -14.32
C ALA A 36 6.45 -9.35 -13.59
N ILE A 37 6.80 -10.11 -12.55
CA ILE A 37 8.05 -10.00 -11.81
C ILE A 37 8.85 -11.28 -12.01
N VAL A 38 10.09 -11.14 -12.48
CA VAL A 38 11.06 -12.21 -12.67
C VAL A 38 12.23 -12.04 -11.70
N ASN A 39 12.94 -13.13 -11.41
CA ASN A 39 14.16 -13.08 -10.62
C ASN A 39 15.37 -13.07 -11.56
N ASP A 40 16.18 -12.01 -11.48
CA ASP A 40 17.43 -11.86 -12.22
C ASP A 40 18.58 -11.73 -11.23
N GLY A 41 19.36 -12.80 -11.07
CA GLY A 41 20.52 -12.81 -10.17
C GLY A 41 20.19 -12.58 -8.69
N GLY A 42 19.02 -13.02 -8.23
CA GLY A 42 18.56 -12.85 -6.85
C GLY A 42 17.86 -11.50 -6.59
N GLN A 43 17.61 -10.70 -7.62
CA GLN A 43 16.90 -9.43 -7.51
C GLN A 43 15.58 -9.46 -8.30
N PRO A 44 14.48 -8.92 -7.75
CA PRO A 44 13.22 -8.83 -8.49
C PRO A 44 13.36 -7.80 -9.62
N ARG A 45 12.86 -8.16 -10.80
CA ARG A 45 12.77 -7.27 -11.97
C ARG A 45 11.45 -7.42 -12.69
N PHE A 46 11.03 -6.40 -13.42
CA PHE A 46 9.87 -6.53 -14.32
C PHE A 46 10.19 -7.40 -15.53
N ALA A 47 9.17 -8.10 -16.02
CA ALA A 47 9.21 -8.76 -17.32
C ALA A 47 9.47 -7.74 -18.46
N GLU A 48 10.05 -8.21 -19.56
CA GLU A 48 10.56 -7.33 -20.61
C GLU A 48 9.46 -6.49 -21.28
N ASP A 49 8.26 -7.04 -21.43
CA ASP A 49 7.10 -6.32 -21.98
C ASP A 49 6.66 -5.13 -21.11
N ILE A 50 6.71 -5.28 -19.78
CA ILE A 50 6.47 -4.18 -18.83
C ILE A 50 7.61 -3.17 -18.88
N ARG A 51 8.86 -3.62 -19.02
CA ARG A 51 10.03 -2.74 -19.15
C ARG A 51 9.95 -1.89 -20.41
N GLU A 52 9.67 -2.50 -21.56
CA GLU A 52 9.45 -1.82 -22.83
C GLU A 52 8.29 -0.81 -22.72
N ALA A 53 7.21 -1.19 -22.05
CA ALA A 53 6.08 -0.30 -21.82
C ALA A 53 6.44 0.93 -20.97
N LEU A 54 7.26 0.77 -19.94
CA LEU A 54 7.75 1.87 -19.09
C LEU A 54 8.69 2.79 -19.87
N ILE A 55 9.61 2.23 -20.66
CA ILE A 55 10.55 2.98 -21.51
C ILE A 55 9.80 3.79 -22.56
N GLY A 56 8.82 3.17 -23.23
CA GLY A 56 8.04 3.79 -24.29
C GLY A 56 7.00 4.80 -23.81
N HIS A 57 6.77 4.91 -22.50
CA HIS A 57 5.78 5.82 -21.93
C HIS A 57 6.39 7.18 -21.61
N ALA A 58 5.97 8.22 -22.33
CA ALA A 58 6.42 9.60 -22.12
C ALA A 58 5.59 10.38 -21.08
N GLY A 59 4.52 9.78 -20.55
CA GLY A 59 3.64 10.42 -19.57
C GLY A 59 4.04 10.14 -18.11
N PRO A 60 3.24 10.60 -17.14
CA PRO A 60 3.43 10.26 -15.73
C PRO A 60 3.20 8.78 -15.47
N VAL A 61 3.94 8.23 -14.51
CA VAL A 61 3.78 6.86 -14.00
C VAL A 61 3.34 6.90 -12.54
N PHE A 62 2.28 6.15 -12.22
CA PHE A 62 1.73 6.04 -10.87
C PHE A 62 2.01 4.63 -10.32
N SER A 63 2.85 4.56 -9.29
CA SER A 63 3.22 3.32 -8.63
C SER A 63 2.32 3.04 -7.43
N PHE A 64 1.81 1.81 -7.37
CA PHE A 64 1.07 1.19 -6.25
C PHE A 64 1.84 -0.05 -5.73
N VAL A 65 3.15 -0.10 -5.98
CA VAL A 65 4.02 -1.23 -5.62
C VAL A 65 4.21 -1.28 -4.10
N GLY A 66 4.04 -2.44 -3.46
CA GLY A 66 4.35 -2.62 -2.03
C GLY A 66 3.34 -2.08 -1.02
N GLY A 67 2.11 -1.74 -1.42
CA GLY A 67 1.10 -1.17 -0.50
C GLY A 67 0.67 -2.06 0.69
N GLY A 68 0.98 -3.37 0.68
CA GLY A 68 0.41 -4.35 1.61
C GLY A 68 1.26 -4.76 2.82
N ALA A 69 2.53 -4.33 2.94
CA ALA A 69 3.44 -4.90 3.96
C ALA A 69 2.92 -4.71 5.41
N HIS A 70 2.35 -3.55 5.71
CA HIS A 70 1.75 -3.27 7.02
C HIS A 70 0.52 -4.14 7.33
N VAL A 71 -0.28 -4.48 6.30
CA VAL A 71 -1.42 -5.39 6.44
C VAL A 71 -0.93 -6.79 6.75
N VAL A 72 0.06 -7.28 6.01
CA VAL A 72 0.64 -8.62 6.22
C VAL A 72 1.22 -8.77 7.62
N LEU A 73 1.91 -7.74 8.11
CA LEU A 73 2.51 -7.76 9.45
C LEU A 73 1.46 -7.59 10.56
N GLY A 74 0.45 -6.76 10.33
CA GLY A 74 -0.35 -6.16 11.39
C GLY A 74 -1.83 -6.51 11.43
N MET A 75 -2.41 -7.08 10.37
CA MET A 75 -3.86 -7.27 10.29
C MET A 75 -4.39 -8.25 11.33
N LEU A 76 -3.70 -9.37 11.52
CA LEU A 76 -4.12 -10.46 12.41
C LEU A 76 -3.25 -10.50 13.66
N VAL A 77 -3.87 -10.84 14.79
CA VAL A 77 -3.14 -10.97 16.06
C VAL A 77 -2.08 -12.06 15.95
N HIS A 78 -0.85 -11.70 16.29
CA HIS A 78 0.27 -12.62 16.37
C HIS A 78 0.19 -13.45 17.68
N PRO A 79 0.54 -14.76 17.68
CA PRO A 79 0.50 -15.60 18.88
C PRO A 79 1.31 -15.03 20.06
N ARG A 80 2.39 -14.31 19.76
CA ARG A 80 3.05 -13.39 20.68
C ARG A 80 2.57 -11.98 20.37
N ARG A 81 1.56 -11.49 21.09
CA ARG A 81 1.04 -10.13 20.93
C ARG A 81 2.18 -9.14 21.09
N PHE A 82 2.27 -8.21 20.15
CA PHE A 82 3.25 -7.13 20.22
C PHE A 82 2.57 -5.81 19.93
N ASP A 83 3.14 -4.75 20.47
CA ASP A 83 2.77 -3.38 20.14
C ASP A 83 4.02 -2.49 20.23
N PHE A 84 3.91 -1.22 19.87
CA PHE A 84 5.00 -0.25 19.98
C PHE A 84 4.46 1.17 20.13
N VAL A 85 5.33 2.06 20.63
CA VAL A 85 5.09 3.50 20.65
C VAL A 85 5.50 4.07 19.31
N LEU A 86 4.57 4.72 18.59
CA LEU A 86 4.89 5.42 17.35
C LEU A 86 5.56 6.76 17.69
N PRO A 87 6.81 7.03 17.27
CA PRO A 87 7.54 8.22 17.72
C PRO A 87 6.85 9.56 17.40
N ASP A 88 6.17 9.65 16.26
CA ASP A 88 5.49 10.88 15.82
C ASP A 88 4.17 11.11 16.56
N GLU A 89 3.60 10.07 17.18
CA GLU A 89 2.31 10.08 17.87
C GLU A 89 2.37 9.18 19.12
N PRO A 90 3.16 9.59 20.14
CA PRO A 90 3.50 8.70 21.26
C PRO A 90 2.32 8.41 22.21
N ASP A 91 1.27 9.23 22.14
CA ASP A 91 0.09 9.13 23.01
C ASP A 91 -0.97 8.13 22.49
N LEU A 92 -0.76 7.53 21.32
CA LEU A 92 -1.64 6.49 20.79
C LEU A 92 -1.72 5.30 21.75
N ALA A 93 -2.93 4.74 21.88
CA ALA A 93 -3.19 3.63 22.78
C ALA A 93 -2.26 2.42 22.50
N LEU A 94 -1.83 1.79 23.59
CA LEU A 94 -1.11 0.51 23.59
C LEU A 94 -2.07 -0.61 24.00
N ASP A 95 -1.93 -1.78 23.39
CA ASP A 95 -2.58 -3.00 23.90
C ASP A 95 -1.92 -3.40 25.25
N PRO A 96 -2.65 -3.38 26.38
CA PRO A 96 -2.10 -3.72 27.68
C PRO A 96 -1.65 -5.20 27.79
N ALA A 97 -2.10 -6.06 26.87
CA ALA A 97 -1.71 -7.47 26.81
C ALA A 97 -0.52 -7.73 25.87
N ALA A 98 0.03 -6.70 25.22
CA ALA A 98 1.09 -6.85 24.23
C ALA A 98 2.50 -6.66 24.82
N GLU A 99 3.46 -7.37 24.24
CA GLU A 99 4.89 -7.08 24.42
C GLU A 99 5.22 -5.76 23.67
N VAL A 100 5.61 -4.73 24.41
CA VAL A 100 5.99 -3.45 23.80
C VAL A 100 7.41 -3.54 23.24
N LEU A 101 7.50 -3.51 21.91
CA LEU A 101 8.76 -3.58 21.18
C LEU A 101 9.30 -2.18 20.86
N PRO A 102 10.63 -2.02 20.70
CA PRO A 102 11.20 -0.78 20.16
C PRO A 102 10.67 -0.50 18.75
N ALA A 103 10.21 0.73 18.50
CA ALA A 103 9.74 1.15 17.16
C ALA A 103 10.78 0.90 16.06
N THR A 104 12.07 1.01 16.38
CA THR A 104 13.17 0.72 15.44
C THR A 104 13.26 -0.75 15.05
N ALA A 105 12.90 -1.67 15.94
CA ALA A 105 12.85 -3.10 15.63
C ALA A 105 11.68 -3.41 14.69
N VAL A 106 10.49 -2.88 15.00
CA VAL A 106 9.30 -3.01 14.15
C VAL A 106 9.56 -2.42 12.77
N ARG A 107 10.18 -1.23 12.71
CA ARG A 107 10.57 -0.56 11.46
C ARG A 107 11.48 -1.44 10.61
N ARG A 108 12.50 -2.08 11.19
CA ARG A 108 13.44 -2.95 10.45
C ARG A 108 12.73 -4.14 9.82
N ILE A 109 11.79 -4.76 10.53
CA ILE A 109 10.99 -5.87 9.98
C ILE A 109 10.16 -5.38 8.80
N LEU A 110 9.47 -4.26 8.99
CA LEU A 110 8.61 -3.69 7.95
C LEU A 110 9.41 -3.24 6.72
N GLN A 111 10.60 -2.67 6.92
CA GLN A 111 11.55 -2.36 5.84
C GLN A 111 11.97 -3.62 5.09
N SER A 112 12.40 -4.67 5.81
CA SER A 112 12.78 -5.95 5.18
C SER A 112 11.64 -6.56 4.36
N MET A 113 10.39 -6.45 4.81
CA MET A 113 9.21 -6.89 4.04
C MET A 113 8.90 -6.01 2.83
N THR A 114 9.46 -4.80 2.78
CA THR A 114 9.24 -3.82 1.70
C THR A 114 10.42 -3.76 0.73
N ASP A 115 11.61 -4.27 1.08
CA ASP A 115 12.85 -4.10 0.31
C ASP A 115 12.72 -4.54 -1.17
N GLU A 116 12.12 -5.70 -1.44
CA GLU A 116 11.88 -6.16 -2.82
C GLU A 116 11.00 -5.19 -3.61
N TYR A 117 9.99 -4.61 -2.96
CA TYR A 117 9.11 -3.61 -3.56
C TYR A 117 9.84 -2.28 -3.81
N LEU A 118 10.74 -1.87 -2.91
CA LEU A 118 11.58 -0.70 -3.11
C LEU A 118 12.55 -0.89 -4.28
N THR A 119 13.09 -2.10 -4.47
CA THR A 119 13.89 -2.46 -5.64
C THR A 119 13.09 -2.30 -6.94
N LEU A 120 11.87 -2.84 -6.98
CA LEU A 120 10.97 -2.69 -8.13
C LEU A 120 10.58 -1.24 -8.40
N MET A 121 10.32 -0.44 -7.36
CA MET A 121 10.08 1.00 -7.51
C MET A 121 11.30 1.73 -8.09
N GLY A 122 12.51 1.34 -7.68
CA GLY A 122 13.76 1.85 -8.25
C GLY A 122 13.89 1.52 -9.74
N GLU A 123 13.46 0.32 -10.14
CA GLU A 123 13.40 -0.05 -11.55
C GLU A 123 12.38 0.79 -12.33
N VAL A 124 11.16 1.01 -11.81
CA VAL A 124 10.19 1.93 -12.43
C VAL A 124 10.82 3.30 -12.64
N ARG A 125 11.45 3.86 -11.60
CA ARG A 125 12.07 5.19 -11.68
C ARG A 125 13.15 5.24 -12.75
N ARG A 126 13.98 4.21 -12.87
CA ARG A 126 15.08 4.12 -13.85
C ARG A 126 14.55 4.02 -15.29
N LEU A 127 13.45 3.32 -15.50
CA LEU A 127 12.89 3.06 -16.84
C LEU A 127 11.97 4.20 -17.32
N ALA A 128 11.22 4.82 -16.41
CA ALA A 128 10.28 5.88 -16.73
C ALA A 128 10.99 7.20 -17.05
N SER A 129 10.69 7.77 -18.22
CA SER A 129 11.20 9.10 -18.63
C SER A 129 10.44 10.25 -17.97
N GLY A 130 9.15 10.06 -17.69
CA GLY A 130 8.27 11.07 -17.07
C GLY A 130 8.37 11.17 -15.55
N ALA A 131 7.51 12.01 -14.99
CA ALA A 131 7.34 12.11 -13.54
C ALA A 131 6.82 10.78 -12.97
N MET A 132 7.38 10.37 -11.83
CA MET A 132 6.92 9.20 -11.08
C MET A 132 6.25 9.66 -9.79
N PHE A 133 5.06 9.14 -9.57
CA PHE A 133 4.28 9.30 -8.34
C PHE A 133 4.14 7.94 -7.67
N HIS A 134 4.23 7.90 -6.35
CA HIS A 134 3.90 6.70 -5.58
C HIS A 134 2.70 6.98 -4.71
N ILE A 135 1.64 6.18 -4.87
CA ILE A 135 0.37 6.37 -4.18
C ILE A 135 0.44 5.66 -2.82
N GLU A 136 0.16 6.41 -1.75
CA GLU A 136 0.03 5.86 -0.41
C GLU A 136 -1.10 4.80 -0.37
N PRO A 137 -0.87 3.63 0.26
CA PRO A 137 -1.95 2.67 0.46
C PRO A 137 -3.04 3.30 1.34
N PRO A 138 -4.31 2.87 1.18
CA PRO A 138 -5.40 3.41 1.96
C PRO A 138 -5.17 3.28 3.48
N PRO A 139 -5.70 4.21 4.29
CA PRO A 139 -5.67 4.09 5.75
C PRO A 139 -6.44 2.84 6.21
N PRO A 140 -6.09 2.24 7.36
CA PRO A 140 -6.81 1.08 7.87
C PRO A 140 -8.22 1.45 8.35
N SER A 141 -9.16 0.49 8.33
CA SER A 141 -10.46 0.62 8.98
C SER A 141 -10.36 0.46 10.50
N ALA A 142 -11.14 1.21 11.29
CA ALA A 142 -11.20 1.00 12.74
C ALA A 142 -12.03 -0.26 13.13
N ASP A 143 -12.97 -0.66 12.28
CA ASP A 143 -13.97 -1.71 12.59
C ASP A 143 -13.40 -3.12 12.44
N ALA A 144 -12.88 -3.66 13.53
CA ALA A 144 -12.36 -5.02 13.60
C ALA A 144 -13.42 -6.10 13.38
N LEU A 145 -14.69 -5.85 13.74
CA LEU A 145 -15.76 -6.85 13.60
C LEU A 145 -16.11 -7.05 12.13
N ARG A 146 -16.27 -5.94 11.39
CA ARG A 146 -16.49 -6.00 9.94
C ARG A 146 -15.32 -6.66 9.22
N MET A 147 -14.08 -6.27 9.56
CA MET A 147 -12.88 -6.89 9.00
C MET A 147 -12.81 -8.39 9.25
N HIS A 148 -13.21 -8.86 10.44
CA HIS A 148 -13.18 -10.28 10.80
C HIS A 148 -14.00 -11.13 9.83
N ALA A 149 -15.14 -10.62 9.37
CA ALA A 149 -16.02 -11.31 8.43
C ALA A 149 -15.41 -11.45 7.02
N ASP A 150 -14.50 -10.54 6.64
CA ASP A 150 -13.88 -10.50 5.30
C ASP A 150 -12.59 -11.32 5.22
N VAL A 151 -12.00 -11.71 6.37
CA VAL A 151 -10.74 -12.46 6.38
C VAL A 151 -10.96 -13.90 5.88
N PRO A 152 -10.20 -14.37 4.87
CA PRO A 152 -10.21 -15.76 4.45
C PRO A 152 -9.40 -16.61 5.45
N TRP A 153 -9.99 -16.90 6.62
CA TRP A 153 -9.31 -17.54 7.76
C TRP A 153 -8.60 -18.86 7.44
N VAL A 154 -9.05 -19.58 6.40
CA VAL A 154 -8.41 -20.81 5.92
C VAL A 154 -6.97 -20.59 5.42
N MET A 155 -6.63 -19.37 5.02
CA MET A 155 -5.29 -18.99 4.56
C MET A 155 -4.32 -18.66 5.71
N PHE A 156 -4.82 -18.59 6.95
CA PHE A 156 -4.04 -18.15 8.11
C PHE A 156 -4.16 -19.13 9.31
N PRO A 157 -3.80 -20.42 9.14
CA PRO A 157 -4.00 -21.43 10.18
C PRO A 157 -3.19 -21.17 11.46
N ASP A 158 -2.02 -20.52 11.34
CA ASP A 158 -1.10 -20.27 12.45
C ASP A 158 -1.30 -18.90 13.13
N ARG A 159 -2.37 -18.18 12.77
CA ARG A 159 -2.71 -16.89 13.36
C ARG A 159 -3.83 -17.03 14.38
N CYS A 160 -3.85 -16.14 15.36
CA CYS A 160 -5.03 -15.99 16.20
C CYS A 160 -6.21 -15.58 15.31
N ARG A 161 -7.40 -16.15 15.54
CA ARG A 161 -8.62 -15.82 14.80
C ARG A 161 -9.23 -14.49 15.25
N GLU A 162 -8.40 -13.46 15.26
CA GLU A 162 -8.67 -12.14 15.80
C GLU A 162 -7.96 -11.08 14.96
N ILE A 163 -8.66 -9.97 14.71
CA ILE A 163 -8.12 -8.78 14.06
C ILE A 163 -7.34 -7.98 15.09
N SER A 164 -6.14 -7.52 14.75
CA SER A 164 -5.32 -6.70 15.64
C SER A 164 -6.03 -5.40 16.04
N PRO A 165 -5.74 -4.87 17.24
CA PRO A 165 -6.26 -3.58 17.67
C PRO A 165 -6.07 -2.48 16.63
N ALA A 166 -7.07 -1.62 16.45
CA ALA A 166 -7.06 -0.57 15.44
C ALA A 166 -5.81 0.33 15.55
N ALA A 167 -5.44 0.71 16.78
CA ALA A 167 -4.23 1.50 17.05
C ALA A 167 -2.96 0.83 16.52
N LEU A 168 -2.77 -0.49 16.69
CA LEU A 168 -1.60 -1.19 16.16
C LEU A 168 -1.56 -1.14 14.62
N ARG A 169 -2.71 -1.39 13.97
CA ARG A 169 -2.83 -1.35 12.51
C ARG A 169 -2.54 0.05 11.96
N TYR A 170 -3.04 1.09 12.64
CA TYR A 170 -2.72 2.48 12.34
C TYR A 170 -1.22 2.76 12.46
N LYS A 171 -0.61 2.41 13.59
CA LYS A 171 0.82 2.63 13.83
C LYS A 171 1.69 1.96 12.77
N LEU A 172 1.35 0.74 12.36
CA LEU A 172 2.04 0.03 11.28
C LEU A 172 1.83 0.68 9.90
N TRP A 173 0.62 1.16 9.60
CA TRP A 173 0.35 1.91 8.38
C TRP A 173 1.19 3.20 8.32
N ARG A 174 1.20 4.01 9.39
CA ARG A 174 2.04 5.23 9.48
C ARG A 174 3.52 4.92 9.30
N LEU A 175 4.02 3.89 10.00
CA LEU A 175 5.43 3.50 9.91
C LEU A 175 5.81 3.02 8.50
N HIS A 176 4.91 2.30 7.83
CA HIS A 176 5.07 1.90 6.43
C HIS A 176 5.07 3.11 5.49
N SER A 177 4.11 4.02 5.62
CA SER A 177 4.04 5.25 4.84
C SER A 177 5.28 6.12 5.03
N GLN A 178 5.86 6.19 6.23
CA GLN A 178 7.13 6.87 6.48
C GLN A 178 8.30 6.22 5.71
N ILE A 179 8.37 4.88 5.66
CA ILE A 179 9.39 4.16 4.90
C ILE A 179 9.27 4.49 3.40
N LEU A 180 8.05 4.41 2.86
CA LEU A 180 7.78 4.71 1.44
C LEU A 180 8.08 6.17 1.12
N ARG A 181 7.65 7.11 1.97
CA ARG A 181 7.89 8.54 1.80
C ARG A 181 9.38 8.88 1.83
N ALA A 182 10.14 8.30 2.77
CA ALA A 182 11.57 8.48 2.86
C ALA A 182 12.27 7.95 1.59
N TRP A 183 11.86 6.77 1.10
CA TRP A 183 12.39 6.24 -0.16
C TRP A 183 12.05 7.14 -1.34
N CYS A 184 10.81 7.61 -1.45
CA CYS A 184 10.37 8.48 -2.54
C CYS A 184 11.18 9.79 -2.56
N SER A 185 11.33 10.44 -1.40
CA SER A 185 12.13 11.65 -1.24
C SER A 185 13.59 11.44 -1.64
N GLY A 186 14.17 10.28 -1.32
CA GLY A 186 15.56 9.96 -1.68
C GLY A 186 15.79 9.65 -3.16
N ASN A 187 14.73 9.36 -3.92
CA ASN A 187 14.82 8.89 -5.31
C ASN A 187 14.14 9.83 -6.33
N GLY A 188 13.78 11.06 -5.92
CA GLY A 188 13.11 12.02 -6.79
C GLY A 188 11.73 11.56 -7.26
N VAL A 189 11.03 10.80 -6.42
CA VAL A 189 9.66 10.33 -6.64
C VAL A 189 8.71 11.13 -5.75
N THR A 190 7.57 11.54 -6.29
CA THR A 190 6.56 12.26 -5.50
C THR A 190 5.69 11.26 -4.76
N PHE A 191 5.75 11.27 -3.42
CA PHE A 191 4.81 10.54 -2.59
C PHE A 191 3.45 11.25 -2.59
N VAL A 192 2.39 10.53 -2.92
CA VAL A 192 1.02 11.06 -2.97
C VAL A 192 0.23 10.47 -1.82
N GLU A 193 -0.13 11.34 -0.88
CA GLU A 193 -0.93 10.95 0.29
C GLU A 193 -2.33 10.49 -0.09
N ALA A 194 -2.92 9.66 0.77
CA ALA A 194 -4.31 9.25 0.67
C ALA A 194 -5.23 10.47 0.46
N PRO A 195 -6.33 10.34 -0.33
CA PRO A 195 -7.21 11.48 -0.59
C PRO A 195 -7.75 12.11 0.69
N ALA A 196 -7.69 13.44 0.77
CA ALA A 196 -8.27 14.18 1.88
C ALA A 196 -9.77 13.87 2.01
N GLY A 197 -10.26 13.80 3.25
CA GLY A 197 -11.66 13.47 3.54
C GLY A 197 -12.01 11.99 3.41
N THR A 198 -11.02 11.10 3.23
CA THR A 198 -11.25 9.64 3.27
C THR A 198 -10.99 9.02 4.64
N SER A 199 -10.39 9.78 5.55
CA SER A 199 -10.19 9.41 6.94
C SER A 199 -11.06 10.23 7.90
N ASP A 200 -11.37 9.64 9.05
CA ASP A 200 -11.93 10.34 10.20
C ASP A 200 -10.88 11.18 10.94
N ALA A 201 -11.29 11.79 12.07
CA ALA A 201 -10.42 12.63 12.89
C ALA A 201 -9.27 11.87 13.56
N ASP A 202 -9.41 10.56 13.74
CA ASP A 202 -8.39 9.68 14.32
C ASP A 202 -7.49 9.05 13.23
N GLY A 203 -7.74 9.38 11.95
CA GLY A 203 -6.96 8.93 10.81
C GLY A 203 -7.37 7.59 10.21
N PHE A 204 -8.44 6.96 10.70
CA PHE A 204 -8.97 5.71 10.16
C PHE A 204 -9.87 5.96 8.95
N MET A 205 -9.92 5.00 8.04
CA MET A 205 -10.77 5.07 6.86
C MET A 205 -12.25 5.22 7.24
N LEU A 206 -12.95 6.16 6.61
CA LEU A 206 -14.40 6.30 6.73
C LEU A 206 -15.13 5.12 6.08
N ASP A 207 -16.25 4.71 6.67
CA ASP A 207 -17.04 3.54 6.23
C ASP A 207 -17.44 3.55 4.75
N GLY A 208 -17.68 4.74 4.20
CA GLY A 208 -18.04 4.92 2.79
C GLY A 208 -16.94 4.50 1.80
N TYR A 209 -15.71 4.32 2.27
CA TYR A 209 -14.54 3.94 1.47
C TYR A 209 -14.06 2.50 1.74
N TYR A 210 -14.67 1.81 2.70
CA TYR A 210 -14.30 0.45 3.09
C TYR A 210 -14.51 -0.55 1.95
N GLY A 211 -13.50 -1.38 1.68
CA GLY A 211 -13.57 -2.55 0.79
C GLY A 211 -13.74 -3.86 1.54
N ASP A 212 -12.62 -4.50 1.92
CA ASP A 212 -12.56 -5.88 2.43
C ASP A 212 -11.55 -6.06 3.58
N GLY A 213 -11.31 -4.98 4.33
CA GLY A 213 -10.38 -4.94 5.47
C GLY A 213 -8.91 -4.73 5.11
N ALA A 214 -8.48 -5.09 3.90
CA ALA A 214 -7.14 -4.79 3.38
C ALA A 214 -7.15 -3.73 2.25
N HIS A 215 -8.29 -3.58 1.58
CA HIS A 215 -8.47 -2.68 0.45
C HIS A 215 -9.59 -1.67 0.68
N ALA A 216 -9.50 -0.56 -0.05
CA ALA A 216 -10.59 0.41 -0.19
C ALA A 216 -11.49 0.03 -1.38
N ASN A 217 -12.69 0.60 -1.41
CA ASN A 217 -13.67 0.38 -2.48
C ASN A 217 -13.48 1.31 -3.68
N ASP A 218 -14.43 1.23 -4.61
CA ASP A 218 -14.39 2.00 -5.87
C ASP A 218 -14.58 3.50 -5.66
N ALA A 219 -15.37 3.92 -4.66
CA ALA A 219 -15.53 5.34 -4.33
C ALA A 219 -14.21 5.96 -3.85
N TYR A 220 -13.37 5.20 -3.13
CA TYR A 220 -12.00 5.62 -2.82
C TYR A 220 -11.14 5.67 -4.09
N GLY A 221 -11.27 4.67 -4.96
CA GLY A 221 -10.59 4.60 -6.26
C GLY A 221 -10.88 5.82 -7.15
N GLU A 222 -12.10 6.34 -7.13
CA GLU A 222 -12.50 7.57 -7.83
C GLU A 222 -11.75 8.80 -7.32
N LEU A 223 -11.58 8.93 -6.01
CA LEU A 223 -10.84 10.04 -5.40
C LEU A 223 -9.35 9.96 -5.71
N VAL A 224 -8.76 8.76 -5.65
CA VAL A 224 -7.37 8.54 -6.06
C VAL A 224 -7.18 8.85 -7.55
N LEU A 225 -8.09 8.41 -8.42
CA LEU A 225 -8.05 8.74 -9.84
C LEU A 225 -8.12 10.25 -10.08
N ALA A 226 -8.96 10.97 -9.31
CA ALA A 226 -9.04 12.43 -9.37
C ALA A 226 -7.70 13.07 -8.96
N GLN A 227 -7.07 12.61 -7.87
CA GLN A 227 -5.74 13.07 -7.46
C GLN A 227 -4.67 12.81 -8.53
N MET A 228 -4.71 11.65 -9.20
CA MET A 228 -3.78 11.30 -10.26
C MET A 228 -3.93 12.23 -11.46
N ARG A 229 -5.16 12.53 -11.88
CA ARG A 229 -5.44 13.43 -13.00
C ARG A 229 -5.01 14.87 -12.75
N GLN A 230 -5.05 15.34 -11.50
CA GLN A 230 -4.54 16.66 -11.12
C GLN A 230 -3.02 16.78 -11.22
N ARG A 231 -2.31 15.66 -11.28
CA ARG A 231 -0.83 15.56 -11.31
C ARG A 231 -0.28 15.17 -12.68
N ALA A 232 -1.16 14.88 -13.63
CA ALA A 232 -0.85 14.35 -14.94
C ALA A 232 -0.75 15.41 -16.03
#